data_AF-A0A6F8TWV7-F1
#
_entry.id   AF-A0A6F8TWV7-F1
#
_cell.length_a   1.000
_cell.length_b   1.000
_cell.length_c   1.000
_cell.angle_alpha   90.00
_cell.angle_beta   90.00
_cell.angle_gamma   90.00
#
_symmetry.space_group_name_H-M   'P 1'
#
loop_
_entity.id
_entity.type
_entity.pdbx_description
1 polymer ?
#
loop_
_entity_poly.entity_id
_entity_poly.type
_entity_poly.pdbx_seq_one_letter_code
_entity_poly.pdbx_strand_id
1 'polypeptide(L)'
;MLILFAFLIIIGGWYAFYRNKKKGNSNWILSGIMVLSPVLFLMIGIAYASHLHDQGVGFGSAYLAVLLFFNSLAMLGTNIIGALRKNQA
;
A
#
# COMPACT_ATOMS: atom_id res chain seq x y z
N MET A 1 12.94 8.10 6.66
CA MET A 1 13.02 6.83 5.88
C MET A 1 11.65 6.25 5.55
N LEU A 2 10.72 6.12 6.49
CA LEU A 2 9.36 5.60 6.22
C LEU A 2 8.64 6.35 5.08
N ILE A 3 8.76 7.67 5.00
CA ILE A 3 8.18 8.49 3.92
C ILE A 3 8.68 8.03 2.53
N LEU A 4 9.98 7.77 2.37
CA LEU A 4 10.55 7.31 1.10
C LEU A 4 10.01 5.93 0.72
N PHE A 5 9.90 5.02 1.69
CA PHE A 5 9.29 3.72 1.46
C PHE A 5 7.81 3.84 1.09
N ALA A 6 7.05 4.74 1.71
CA ALA A 6 5.66 4.97 1.35
C ALA A 6 5.52 5.44 -0.11
N PHE A 7 6.36 6.39 -0.55
CA PHE A 7 6.38 6.82 -1.95
C PHE A 7 6.71 5.68 -2.91
N LEU A 8 7.71 4.85 -2.59
CA LEU A 8 8.07 3.69 -3.40
C LEU A 8 6.93 2.67 -3.48
N ILE A 9 6.23 2.42 -2.38
CA ILE A 9 5.09 1.50 -2.35
C ILE A 9 3.93 2.04 -3.20
N ILE A 10 3.63 3.34 -3.11
CA ILE A 10 2.55 3.95 -3.89
C ILE A 10 2.90 3.95 -5.38
N ILE A 11 4.01 4.59 -5.76
CA ILE A 11 4.38 4.77 -7.17
C ILE A 11 4.75 3.42 -7.78
N GLY A 12 5.59 2.64 -7.10
CA GLY A 12 6.00 1.32 -7.55
C GLY A 12 4.84 0.33 -7.60
N GLY A 13 3.91 0.43 -6.64
CA GLY A 13 2.69 -0.37 -6.62
C GLY A 13 1.82 -0.11 -7.85
N TRP A 14 1.51 1.15 -8.14
CA TRP A 14 0.71 1.50 -9.32
C TRP A 14 1.40 1.15 -10.63
N TYR A 15 2.72 1.36 -10.71
CA TYR A 15 3.51 0.97 -11.87
C TYR A 15 3.45 -0.55 -12.12
N ALA A 16 3.66 -1.36 -11.07
CA ALA A 16 3.57 -2.81 -11.15
C ALA A 16 2.15 -3.27 -11.51
N PHE A 17 1.13 -2.65 -10.91
CA PHE A 17 -0.27 -2.94 -11.20
C PHE A 17 -0.61 -2.72 -12.68
N TYR A 18 -0.21 -1.57 -13.23
CA TYR A 18 -0.41 -1.26 -14.65
C TYR A 18 0.34 -2.24 -15.56
N ARG A 19 1.60 -2.55 -15.25
CA ARG A 19 2.42 -3.50 -16.03
C ARG A 19 1.81 -4.90 -16.02
N ASN A 20 1.34 -5.38 -14.88
CA ASN A 20 0.69 -6.68 -14.75
C ASN A 20 -0.62 -6.72 -15.54
N LYS A 21 -1.44 -5.67 -15.44
CA LYS A 21 -2.69 -5.55 -16.20
C LYS A 21 -2.44 -5.60 -17.71
N LYS A 22 -1.40 -4.90 -18.21
CA LYS A 22 -1.01 -4.92 -19.63
C LYS A 22 -0.53 -6.30 -20.11
N LYS A 23 0.10 -7.08 -19.22
CA LYS A 23 0.61 -8.42 -19.52
C LYS A 23 -0.40 -9.55 -19.26
N GLY A 24 -1.58 -9.25 -18.71
CA GLY A 24 -2.55 -10.26 -18.30
C GLY A 24 -2.16 -11.05 -17.05
N ASN A 25 -1.18 -10.58 -16.28
CA ASN A 25 -0.71 -11.24 -15.06
C ASN A 25 -1.65 -10.98 -13.88
N SER A 26 -1.66 -11.92 -12.93
CA SER A 26 -2.39 -11.78 -11.67
C SER A 26 -1.81 -10.67 -10.79
N ASN A 27 -2.69 -9.85 -10.21
CA ASN A 27 -2.34 -8.79 -9.24
C ASN A 27 -2.52 -9.21 -7.78
N TRP A 28 -2.88 -10.47 -7.49
CA TRP A 28 -3.21 -10.92 -6.14
C TRP A 28 -2.06 -10.71 -5.13
N ILE A 29 -0.82 -11.06 -5.52
CA ILE A 29 0.36 -10.88 -4.66
C ILE A 29 0.58 -9.39 -4.38
N LEU A 30 0.47 -8.56 -5.41
CA LEU A 30 0.64 -7.11 -5.28
C LEU A 30 -0.42 -6.51 -4.36
N SER A 31 -1.69 -6.90 -4.53
CA SER A 31 -2.79 -6.47 -3.65
C SER A 31 -2.55 -6.91 -2.20
N GLY A 32 -2.05 -8.14 -1.97
CA GLY A 32 -1.67 -8.61 -0.64
C GLY A 32 -0.59 -7.76 0.01
N ILE A 33 0.48 -7.45 -0.72
CA ILE A 33 1.56 -6.55 -0.24
C ILE A 33 1.00 -5.17 0.11
N MET A 34 0.14 -4.61 -0.76
CA MET A 34 -0.44 -3.29 -0.54
C MET A 34 -1.32 -3.24 0.71
N VAL A 35 -2.10 -4.29 1.00
CA VAL A 35 -2.96 -4.37 2.19
C VAL A 35 -2.15 -4.60 3.47
N LEU A 36 -1.03 -5.31 3.40
CA LEU A 36 -0.15 -5.54 4.55
C LEU A 36 0.72 -4.32 4.88
N SER A 37 1.05 -3.50 3.89
CA SER A 37 1.98 -2.36 4.07
C SER A 37 1.57 -1.34 5.15
N PRO A 38 0.29 -0.94 5.32
CA PRO A 38 -0.14 -0.05 6.40
C PRO A 38 0.13 -0.62 7.79
N VAL A 39 -0.14 -1.93 7.97
CA VAL A 39 0.04 -2.62 9.24
C VAL A 39 1.52 -2.63 9.64
N LEU A 40 2.40 -2.92 8.68
CA LEU A 40 3.85 -2.89 8.90
C LEU A 40 4.33 -1.48 9.26
N PHE A 41 3.82 -0.45 8.58
CA PHE A 41 4.17 0.94 8.88
C PHE A 41 3.74 1.37 10.28
N LEU A 42 2.56 0.94 10.72
CA LEU A 42 2.09 1.21 12.07
C LEU A 42 2.93 0.48 13.13
N MET A 43 3.22 -0.81 12.93
CA MET A 43 4.02 -1.60 13.88
C MET A 43 5.46 -1.07 14.00
N ILE A 44 6.14 -0.85 12.87
CA ILE A 44 7.49 -0.29 12.86
C ILE A 44 7.49 1.12 13.45
N GLY A 45 6.48 1.90 13.10
CA GLY A 45 6.28 3.25 13.59
C GLY A 45 6.18 3.35 15.12
N ILE A 46 5.31 2.54 15.72
CA ILE A 46 5.13 2.47 17.19
C ILE A 46 6.41 1.96 17.86
N ALA A 47 7.00 0.89 17.34
CA ALA A 47 8.23 0.33 17.91
C ALA A 47 9.38 1.35 17.89
N TYR A 48 9.55 2.05 16.77
CA TYR A 48 10.61 3.05 16.60
C TYR A 48 10.34 4.32 17.43
N ALA A 49 9.09 4.77 17.51
CA ALA A 49 8.69 5.87 18.39
C ALA A 49 8.94 5.54 19.87
N SER A 50 8.64 4.31 20.29
CA SER A 50 8.91 3.84 21.65
C SER A 50 10.40 3.76 21.95
N HIS A 51 11.22 3.37 20.97
CA HIS A 51 12.67 3.28 21.13
C HIS A 51 13.33 4.67 21.24
N LEU A 52 12.84 5.64 20.45
CA LEU A 52 13.33 7.02 20.46
C LEU A 52 12.69 7.91 21.52
N HIS A 53 11.67 7.41 22.23
CA HIS A 53 10.80 8.19 23.12
C HIS A 53 10.20 9.44 22.43
N ASP A 54 9.98 9.37 21.11
CA ASP A 54 9.48 10.47 20.28
C ASP A 54 8.10 10.13 19.72
N GLN A 55 7.08 10.81 20.26
CA GLN A 55 5.70 10.64 19.82
C GLN A 55 5.46 11.13 18.40
N GLY A 56 6.23 12.11 17.92
CA GLY A 56 6.10 12.66 16.56
C GLY A 56 6.38 11.63 15.48
N VAL A 57 7.34 10.73 15.73
CA VAL A 57 7.62 9.57 14.86
C VAL A 57 6.41 8.63 14.81
N GLY A 58 5.77 8.39 15.95
CA GLY A 58 4.57 7.56 16.06
C GLY A 58 3.43 8.14 15.24
N PHE A 59 3.11 9.43 15.42
CA PHE A 59 2.09 10.12 14.63
C PHE A 59 2.40 10.13 13.14
N GLY A 60 3.64 10.42 12.75
CA GLY A 60 4.05 10.42 11.34
C GLY A 60 3.89 9.06 10.67
N SER A 61 4.26 7.98 11.38
CA SER A 61 4.08 6.61 10.87
C SER A 61 2.61 6.20 10.76
N ALA A 62 1.76 6.59 11.71
CA ALA A 62 0.32 6.33 11.68
C ALA A 62 -0.34 7.08 10.51
N TYR A 63 0.04 8.34 10.27
CA TYR A 63 -0.41 9.10 9.11
C TYR A 63 -0.06 8.40 7.79
N LEU A 64 1.19 7.93 7.66
CA LEU A 64 1.62 7.17 6.48
C LEU A 64 0.87 5.85 6.32
N ALA A 65 0.58 5.15 7.42
CA ALA A 65 -0.21 3.93 7.40
C ALA A 65 -1.62 4.19 6.86
N VAL A 66 -2.30 5.25 7.33
CA VAL A 66 -3.62 5.65 6.82
C VAL A 66 -3.57 5.96 5.33
N LEU A 67 -2.54 6.70 4.88
CA LEU A 67 -2.36 7.04 3.47
C LEU A 67 -2.15 5.79 2.60
N LEU A 68 -1.30 4.86 3.04
CA LEU A 68 -1.09 3.58 2.37
C LEU A 68 -2.34 2.70 2.38
N PHE A 69 -3.15 2.78 3.44
CA PHE A 69 -4.41 2.05 3.53
C PHE A 69 -5.40 2.53 2.46
N PHE A 70 -5.63 3.83 2.33
CA PHE A 70 -6.46 4.38 1.25
C PHE A 70 -5.91 4.02 -0.13
N ASN A 71 -4.58 4.06 -0.32
CA ASN A 71 -3.95 3.61 -1.56
C ASN A 71 -4.25 2.13 -1.86
N SER A 72 -4.16 1.26 -0.85
CA SER A 72 -4.45 -0.16 -0.99
C SER A 72 -5.91 -0.43 -1.37
N LEU A 73 -6.86 0.31 -0.77
CA LEU A 73 -8.28 0.25 -1.11
C LEU A 73 -8.54 0.72 -2.55
N ALA A 74 -7.90 1.81 -2.98
CA ALA A 74 -8.02 2.31 -4.34
C ALA A 74 -7.53 1.25 -5.36
N MET A 75 -6.37 0.66 -5.13
CA MET A 75 -5.83 -0.38 -6.01
C MET A 75 -6.72 -1.62 -6.05
N LEU A 76 -7.19 -2.09 -4.89
CA LEU A 76 -8.09 -3.24 -4.79
C LEU A 76 -9.42 -2.96 -5.50
N GLY A 77 -10.00 -1.77 -5.32
CA GLY A 77 -11.19 -1.33 -6.04
C GLY A 77 -10.99 -1.32 -7.56
N THR A 78 -9.88 -0.76 -8.06
CA THR A 78 -9.59 -0.79 -9.50
C THR A 78 -9.39 -2.21 -10.05
N ASN A 79 -8.85 -3.12 -9.25
CA ASN A 79 -8.69 -4.52 -9.62
C ASN A 79 -10.05 -5.22 -9.72
N ILE A 80 -10.93 -5.03 -8.73
CA ILE A 80 -12.29 -5.59 -8.73
C ILE A 80 -13.10 -5.06 -9.92
N ILE A 81 -13.11 -3.73 -10.14
CA ILE A 81 -13.83 -3.13 -11.28
C ILE A 81 -13.29 -3.68 -12.61
N GLY A 82 -11.96 -3.85 -12.71
CA GLY A 82 -11.33 -4.45 -13.87
C GLY A 82 -11.76 -5.90 -14.11
N ALA A 83 -11.86 -6.70 -13.05
CA ALA A 83 -12.31 -8.08 -13.12
C ALA A 83 -13.79 -8.18 -13.51
N LEU A 84 -14.66 -7.35 -12.93
CA LEU A 84 -16.09 -7.32 -13.24
C LEU A 84 -16.36 -6.96 -14.71
N ARG A 85 -15.67 -5.95 -15.25
CA ARG A 85 -15.80 -5.57 -16.67
C ARG A 85 -15.36 -6.68 -17.63
N LYS A 86 -14.36 -7.48 -17.24
CA LYS A 86 -13.86 -8.58 -18.07
C LYS A 86 -14.82 -9.78 -18.08
N ASN A 87 -15.57 -10.01 -17.00
CA ASN A 87 -16.58 -11.07 -16.95
C ASN A 87 -17.89 -10.72 -17.68
N GLN A 88 -18.10 -9.45 -18.03
CA GLN A 88 -19.28 -9.00 -18.78
C GLN A 88 -19.06 -8.93 -20.31
N ALA A 89 -17.82 -9.11 -20.77
CA ALA A 89 -17.43 -9.11 -22.18
C ALA A 89 -17.15 -10.54 -22.65
#